data_AF-A0AAE3BE76-F1
#
_entry.id   AF-A0AAE3BE76-F1
#
_cell.length_a   1.000
_cell.length_b   1.000
_cell.length_c   1.000
_cell.angle_alpha   90.00
_cell.angle_beta   90.00
_cell.angle_gamma   90.00
#
_symmetry.space_group_name_H-M   'P 1'
#
loop_
_entity.id
_entity.type
_entity.pdbx_description
1 polymer ?
#
loop_
_entity_poly.entity_id
_entity_poly.type
_entity_poly.pdbx_seq_one_letter_code
_entity_poly.pdbx_strand_id
1 'polypeptide(L)' 'MADIQSTQTRPEFQYRFLALGTSSQRVVHIIAATERQTREHSPDGHVMVFAGRLPVQEVRHV' A
#
# COMPACT_ATOMS: atom_id res chain seq x y z
N MET A 1 16.56 -24.09 -15.09
CA MET A 1 16.48 -23.65 -13.68
C MET A 1 17.57 -22.62 -13.49
N ALA A 2 17.23 -21.33 -13.42
CA ALA A 2 18.20 -20.24 -13.31
C ALA A 2 17.93 -19.43 -12.03
N ASP A 3 19.02 -19.18 -11.31
CA ASP A 3 19.15 -18.71 -9.95
C ASP A 3 19.20 -17.16 -9.91
N ILE A 4 18.17 -16.55 -9.30
CA ILE A 4 18.14 -15.35 -8.44
C ILE A 4 19.43 -14.48 -8.34
N GLN A 5 19.49 -13.28 -8.96
CA GLN A 5 20.10 -12.02 -8.41
C GLN A 5 19.49 -10.76 -9.08
N SER A 6 19.31 -9.70 -8.28
CA SER A 6 18.22 -8.70 -8.32
C SER A 6 18.71 -7.28 -8.70
N THR A 7 17.93 -6.50 -9.48
CA THR A 7 17.91 -5.00 -9.46
C THR A 7 16.87 -4.40 -10.46
N GLN A 8 15.59 -4.67 -10.31
CA GLN A 8 14.58 -3.67 -10.69
C GLN A 8 13.45 -3.83 -9.69
N THR A 9 13.71 -3.24 -8.52
CA THR A 9 12.77 -2.84 -7.47
C THR A 9 11.48 -3.63 -7.50
N ARG A 10 11.25 -4.56 -6.54
CA ARG A 10 9.86 -4.91 -6.18
C ARG A 10 9.14 -3.57 -6.09
N PRO A 11 8.26 -3.19 -7.04
CA PRO A 11 7.84 -1.81 -7.10
C PRO A 11 7.16 -1.58 -5.77
N GLU A 12 7.74 -0.74 -4.92
CA GLU A 12 7.10 -0.42 -3.67
C GLU A 12 5.83 0.29 -4.10
N PHE A 13 4.70 -0.39 -3.88
CA PHE A 13 3.42 0.16 -4.19
C PHE A 13 2.93 0.81 -2.92
N GLN A 14 2.52 2.07 -3.03
CA GLN A 14 1.77 2.70 -1.97
C GLN A 14 0.33 2.21 -2.11
N TYR A 15 -0.06 1.33 -1.21
CA TYR A 15 -1.44 0.91 -1.09
C TYR A 15 -2.21 1.96 -0.30
N ARG A 16 -3.35 2.36 -0.84
CA ARG A 16 -4.23 3.35 -0.24
C ARG A 16 -5.47 2.67 0.30
N PHE A 17 -5.75 2.93 1.57
CA PHE A 17 -6.92 2.42 2.26
C PHE A 17 -7.72 3.56 2.85
N LEU A 18 -9.04 3.45 2.82
CA LEU A 18 -9.93 4.28 3.60
C LEU A 18 -10.20 3.54 4.92
N ALA A 19 -9.68 4.06 6.02
CA ALA A 19 -10.03 3.63 7.36
C ALA A 19 -11.33 4.33 7.77
N LEU A 20 -12.41 3.56 7.80
CA LEU A 20 -13.72 3.99 8.27
C LEU A 20 -13.86 3.58 9.74
N GLY A 21 -13.80 4.55 10.63
CA GLY A 21 -14.12 4.38 12.05
C GLY A 21 -15.53 4.88 12.36
N THR A 22 -16.01 4.61 13.57
CA THR A 22 -17.34 5.02 14.04
C THR A 22 -17.52 6.54 14.15
N SER A 23 -16.42 7.29 14.30
CA SER A 23 -16.42 8.75 14.47
C SER A 23 -15.62 9.50 13.41
N SER A 24 -14.81 8.80 12.59
CA SER A 24 -13.99 9.46 11.58
C SER A 24 -13.65 8.54 10.41
N GLN A 25 -13.58 9.14 9.22
CA GLN A 25 -13.01 8.52 8.03
C GLN A 25 -11.64 9.13 7.77
N ARG A 26 -10.61 8.28 7.65
CA ARG A 26 -9.24 8.71 7.35
C ARG A 26 -8.68 7.91 6.20
N VAL A 27 -7.91 8.58 5.34
CA VAL A 27 -7.16 7.89 4.28
C VAL A 27 -5.80 7.51 4.85
N VAL A 28 -5.48 6.22 4.84
CA VAL A 28 -4.18 5.69 5.29
C VAL A 28 -3.42 5.19 4.07
N HIS A 29 -2.16 5.56 3.99
CA HIS A 29 -1.24 5.11 2.96
C HIS A 29 -0.24 4.16 3.58
N ILE A 30 -0.16 2.94 3.06
CA ILE A 30 0.74 1.90 3.55
C ILE A 30 1.60 1.47 2.39
N ILE A 31 2.92 1.61 2.54
CA ILE A 31 3.89 1.16 1.55
C ILE A 31 4.14 -0.31 1.83
N ALA A 32 3.79 -1.16 0.88
CA ALA A 32 4.00 -2.59 1.00
C ALA A 32 4.30 -3.20 -0.37
N ALA A 33 4.95 -4.36 -0.37
CA ALA A 33 5.13 -5.12 -1.59
C ALA A 33 3.85 -5.86 -2.00
N THR A 34 2.93 -6.08 -1.06
CA THR A 34 1.69 -6.83 -1.27
C THR A 34 0.51 -6.26 -0.48
N GLU A 35 -0.71 -6.52 -0.96
CA GLU A 35 -1.94 -6.13 -0.26
C GLU A 35 -2.07 -6.83 1.10
N ARG A 36 -1.60 -8.09 1.21
CA ARG A 36 -1.65 -8.86 2.45
C ARG A 36 -0.85 -8.20 3.57
N GLN A 37 0.39 -7.81 3.29
CA GLN A 37 1.21 -7.04 4.23
C GLN A 37 0.51 -5.75 4.63
N THR A 38 -0.20 -5.11 3.70
CA THR A 38 -0.96 -3.90 4.03
C THR A 38 -2.11 -4.17 5.00
N ARG A 39 -2.82 -5.29 4.83
CA ARG A 39 -3.88 -5.70 5.78
C ARG A 39 -3.32 -6.01 7.17
N GLU A 40 -2.13 -6.58 7.28
CA GLU A 40 -1.48 -6.83 8.58
C GLU A 40 -1.17 -5.53 9.33
N HIS A 41 -0.96 -4.42 8.61
CA HIS A 41 -0.77 -3.09 9.17
C HIS A 41 -2.08 -2.35 9.49
N SER A 42 -3.24 -3.00 9.34
CA SER A 42 -4.52 -2.34 9.62
C SER A 42 -4.71 -2.08 11.12
N PRO A 43 -4.98 -0.83 11.56
CA PRO A 43 -5.42 -0.55 12.93
C PRO A 43 -6.70 -1.29 13.29
N ASP A 44 -6.69 -1.90 14.47
CA ASP A 44 -7.86 -2.53 15.07
C ASP A 44 -9.03 -1.54 15.21
N GLY A 45 -10.25 -2.03 14.97
CA GLY A 45 -11.47 -1.24 15.15
C GLY A 45 -11.84 -0.28 14.00
N HIS A 46 -11.13 -0.33 12.87
CA HIS A 46 -11.48 0.44 11.66
C HIS A 46 -11.75 -0.49 10.48
N VAL A 47 -12.80 -0.21 9.71
CA VAL A 47 -13.05 -0.91 8.45
C VAL A 47 -12.12 -0.34 7.40
N MET A 48 -11.24 -1.20 6.87
CA MET A 48 -10.34 -0.83 5.78
C MET A 48 -10.94 -1.12 4.42
N VAL A 49 -11.23 -0.07 3.65
CA VAL A 49 -11.66 -0.20 2.25
C VAL A 49 -10.47 0.07 1.35
N PHE A 50 -10.11 -0.90 0.51
CA PHE A 50 -9.05 -0.74 -0.49
C PHE A 50 -9.48 0.30 -1.53
N ALA A 51 -8.69 1.38 -1.65
CA ALA A 51 -8.97 2.47 -2.58
C ALA A 51 -8.12 2.40 -3.86
N GLY A 52 -6.95 1.75 -3.81
CA GLY A 52 -6.07 1.57 -4.96
C GLY A 52 -4.61 1.40 -4.58
N ARG A 53 -3.77 1.09 -5.57
CA ARG A 53 -2.31 1.04 -5.45
C ARG A 53 -1.67 2.07 -6.37
N LEU A 54 -0.71 2.83 -5.87
CA LEU A 54 0.05 3.83 -6.62
C LEU A 54 1.52 3.40 -6.64
N PRO A 55 2.23 3.54 -7.77
CA PRO A 55 3.67 3.28 -7.79
C PRO A 55 4.39 4.35 -6.95
N VAL A 56 5.36 3.97 -6.11
CA VAL A 56 6.24 4.91 -5.36
C VAL A 56 7.30 5.52 -6.27
N GLN A 57 6.98 5.75 -7.55
CA GLN A 57 7.77 6.60 -8.43
C GLN A 57 7.08 7.95 -8.52
N GLU A 58 7.74 8.98 -7.99
CA GLU A 58 7.33 10.37 -8.22
C GLU A 58 7.27 10.62 -9.72
N VAL A 59 6.07 10.87 -10.24
CA VAL A 59 5.91 11.43 -11.58
C VAL A 59 6.43 12.87 -11.53
N ARG A 60 7.68 13.06 -11.95
CA ARG A 60 8.19 14.40 -12.28
C ARG A 60 7.43 14.86 -13.53
N HIS A 61 6.59 15.87 -13.37
CA HIS A 61 6.05 16.59 -14.52
C HIS A 61 7.22 17.34 -15.16
N VAL A 62 7.51 17.05 -16.43
CA VAL A 62 8.47 17.80 -17.27
C VAL A 62 7.72 18.83 -18.10
#